data_AF-A0A9D6PGA3-F1
#
_entry.id   AF-A0A9D6PGA3-F1
#
_cell.length_a   1.000
_cell.length_b   1.000
_cell.length_c   1.000
_cell.angle_alpha   90.00
_cell.angle_beta   90.00
_cell.angle_gamma   90.00
#
_symmetry.space_group_name_H-M   'P 1'
#
loop_
_entity.id
_entity.type
_entity.pdbx_description
1 polymer ?
#
loop_
_entity_poly.entity_id
_entity_poly.type
_entity_poly.pdbx_seq_one_letter_code
_entity_poly.pdbx_strand_id
1 'polypeptide(L)'
;MADIVKTTVTMPIHLLERAKLRALQERVTVSKLMREGLEARVDKPLKKTRVLKQKDPMSLAGIFQLGVKKGETFRRKDMYEDYLKRKMGI
;
A
#
# COMPACT_ATOMS: atom_id res chain seq x y z
N MET A 1 -32.27 12.91 -9.84
CA MET A 1 -31.20 13.33 -10.78
C MET A 1 -29.97 13.61 -9.95
N ALA A 2 -28.79 13.14 -10.34
CA ALA A 2 -27.55 13.46 -9.64
C ALA A 2 -27.21 14.95 -9.85
N ASP A 3 -26.75 15.65 -8.81
CA ASP A 3 -26.23 17.01 -8.94
C ASP A 3 -24.94 16.99 -9.76
N ILE A 4 -25.00 17.57 -10.97
CA ILE A 4 -23.86 17.65 -11.90
C ILE A 4 -23.32 19.08 -11.90
N VAL A 5 -22.08 19.24 -11.48
CA VAL A 5 -21.37 20.53 -11.50
C VAL A 5 -20.41 20.60 -12.69
N LYS A 6 -20.39 21.75 -13.38
CA LYS A 6 -19.40 22.04 -14.44
C LYS A 6 -18.24 22.83 -13.86
N THR A 7 -17.03 22.32 -14.06
CA THR A 7 -15.80 22.95 -13.57
C THR A 7 -14.82 23.14 -14.72
N THR A 8 -14.30 24.35 -14.87
CA THR A 8 -13.25 24.67 -15.84
C THR A 8 -11.88 24.61 -15.15
N VAL A 9 -10.91 23.95 -15.77
CA VAL A 9 -9.55 23.79 -15.22
C VAL A 9 -8.53 24.25 -16.26
N THR A 10 -7.56 25.06 -15.83
CA THR A 10 -6.44 25.45 -16.69
C THR A 10 -5.43 24.32 -16.75
N MET A 11 -5.08 23.85 -17.95
CA MET A 11 -4.16 22.75 -18.14
C MET A 11 -3.25 22.96 -19.37
N PRO A 12 -2.04 22.37 -19.39
CA PRO A 12 -1.18 22.45 -20.55
C PRO A 12 -1.80 21.79 -21.78
N ILE A 13 -1.63 22.42 -22.95
CA ILE A 13 -2.21 21.98 -24.23
C ILE A 13 -1.82 20.53 -24.57
N HIS A 14 -0.54 20.19 -24.42
CA HIS A 14 -0.03 18.84 -24.71
C HIS A 14 -0.70 17.74 -23.87
N LEU A 15 -1.15 18.06 -22.66
CA LEU A 15 -1.81 17.09 -21.78
C LEU A 15 -3.24 16.86 -22.26
N LEU A 16 -3.94 17.92 -22.69
CA LEU A 16 -5.27 17.82 -23.26
C LEU A 16 -5.28 17.00 -24.56
N GLU A 17 -4.30 17.21 -25.43
CA GLU A 17 -4.15 16.44 -26.68
C GLU A 17 -3.95 14.95 -26.41
N ARG A 18 -3.03 14.60 -25.50
CA ARG A 18 -2.82 13.21 -25.10
C ARG A 18 -4.07 12.58 -24.49
N ALA A 19 -4.80 13.33 -23.67
CA ALA A 19 -6.05 12.86 -23.08
C ALA A 19 -7.12 12.57 -24.15
N LYS A 20 -7.23 13.44 -25.18
CA LYS A 20 -8.15 13.21 -26.32
C LYS A 20 -7.78 11.98 -27.12
N LEU A 21 -6.48 11.80 -27.43
CA LEU A 21 -6.01 10.61 -28.14
C LEU A 21 -6.30 9.33 -27.36
N ARG A 22 -6.09 9.36 -26.04
CA ARG A 22 -6.38 8.23 -25.17
C ARG A 22 -7.87 7.91 -25.12
N ALA A 23 -8.71 8.93 -25.00
CA ALA A 23 -10.17 8.79 -25.00
C ALA A 23 -10.68 8.15 -26.31
N LEU A 24 -10.10 8.53 -27.46
CA LEU A 24 -10.40 7.90 -28.76
C LEU A 24 -10.01 6.43 -28.81
N GLN A 25 -8.81 6.08 -28.33
CA GLN A 25 -8.34 4.69 -28.29
C GLN A 25 -9.26 3.79 -27.43
N GLU A 26 -9.71 4.30 -26.29
CA GLU A 26 -10.57 3.58 -25.35
C GLU A 26 -12.07 3.68 -25.68
N ARG A 27 -12.45 4.42 -26.74
CA ARG A 27 -13.84 4.68 -27.15
C ARG A 27 -14.69 5.28 -26.02
N VAL A 28 -14.10 6.15 -25.20
CA VAL A 28 -14.77 6.86 -24.10
C VAL A 28 -14.70 8.36 -24.29
N THR A 29 -15.52 9.11 -23.54
CA THR A 29 -15.44 10.58 -23.53
C THR A 29 -14.28 11.05 -22.66
N VAL A 30 -13.71 12.21 -23.00
CA VAL A 30 -12.65 12.84 -22.19
C VAL A 30 -13.13 13.09 -20.76
N SER A 31 -14.39 13.49 -20.58
CA SER A 31 -14.98 13.70 -19.25
C SER A 31 -15.07 12.42 -18.43
N LYS A 32 -15.35 11.28 -19.06
CA LYS A 32 -15.36 9.96 -18.39
C LYS A 32 -13.94 9.57 -17.97
N LEU A 33 -12.96 9.71 -18.86
CA LEU A 33 -11.54 9.46 -18.57
C LEU A 33 -11.05 10.31 -17.39
N MET A 34 -11.38 11.61 -17.38
CA MET A 34 -11.02 12.53 -16.29
C MET A 34 -11.67 12.12 -14.96
N ARG A 35 -12.94 11.70 -15.00
CA ARG A 35 -13.67 11.25 -13.81
C ARG A 35 -13.05 9.99 -13.23
N GLU A 36 -12.79 8.96 -14.04
CA GLU A 36 -12.14 7.72 -13.60
C GLU A 36 -10.76 7.99 -13.00
N GLY A 37 -9.99 8.90 -13.61
CA GLY A 37 -8.69 9.32 -13.08
C GLY A 37 -8.78 10.05 -11.72
N LEU A 38 -9.84 10.82 -11.49
CA LEU A 38 -10.12 11.50 -10.22
C LEU A 38 -10.61 10.51 -9.17
N GLU A 39 -11.58 9.66 -9.48
CA GLU A 39 -12.11 8.59 -8.60
C GLU A 39 -10.95 7.70 -8.14
N ALA A 40 -10.09 7.26 -9.06
CA ALA A 40 -8.91 6.44 -8.73
C ALA A 40 -7.88 7.14 -7.82
N ARG A 41 -7.95 8.46 -7.62
CA ARG A 41 -7.07 9.22 -6.72
C ARG A 41 -7.75 9.65 -5.43
N VAL A 42 -9.04 9.98 -5.49
CA VAL A 42 -9.83 10.43 -4.34
C VAL A 42 -10.27 9.23 -3.49
N ASP A 43 -10.72 8.14 -4.13
CA ASP A 43 -11.22 6.95 -3.42
C ASP A 43 -10.11 6.02 -2.95
N LYS A 44 -8.86 6.26 -3.40
CA LYS A 44 -7.72 5.63 -2.75
C LYS A 44 -7.66 6.24 -1.35
N PRO A 45 -7.84 5.45 -0.27
CA PRO A 45 -7.57 5.95 1.05
C PRO A 45 -6.15 6.48 0.99
N LEU A 46 -5.96 7.77 1.32
CA LEU A 46 -4.64 8.35 1.58
C LEU A 46 -3.96 7.30 2.43
N LYS A 47 -3.04 6.53 1.83
CA LYS A 47 -2.26 5.56 2.58
C LYS A 47 -1.60 6.47 3.58
N LYS A 48 -2.11 6.49 4.84
CA LYS A 48 -1.42 7.10 5.96
C LYS A 48 -0.03 6.61 5.74
N THR A 49 0.84 7.52 5.31
CA THR A 49 2.23 7.21 5.08
C THR A 49 2.57 6.57 6.39
N ARG A 50 2.79 5.25 6.40
CA ARG A 50 3.45 4.62 7.52
C ARG A 50 4.75 5.37 7.46
N VAL A 51 4.83 6.46 8.22
CA VAL A 51 6.07 6.96 8.78
C VAL A 51 6.69 5.66 9.21
N LEU A 52 7.67 5.23 8.42
CA LEU A 52 8.50 4.11 8.74
C LEU A 52 9.09 4.55 10.07
N LYS A 53 8.42 4.20 11.18
CA LYS A 53 9.06 4.07 12.47
C LYS A 53 10.24 3.19 12.11
N GLN A 54 11.41 3.82 12.06
CA GLN A 54 12.67 3.14 11.80
C GLN A 54 12.61 1.89 12.65
N LYS A 55 12.44 0.75 12.01
CA LYS A 55 12.44 -0.51 12.75
C LYS A 55 13.83 -0.57 13.33
N ASP A 56 13.91 -0.55 14.65
CA ASP A 56 15.18 -0.66 15.35
C ASP A 56 15.99 -1.78 14.70
N PRO A 57 17.25 -1.53 14.30
CA PRO A 57 18.10 -2.55 13.69
C PRO A 57 18.29 -3.76 14.63
N MET A 58 18.05 -3.58 15.92
CA MET A 58 17.94 -4.65 16.93
C MET A 58 16.84 -5.68 16.62
N SER A 59 15.76 -5.30 15.93
CA SER A 59 14.69 -6.21 15.52
C SER A 59 15.08 -7.15 14.37
N LEU A 60 16.20 -6.89 13.70
CA LEU A 60 16.77 -7.75 12.66
C LEU A 60 17.85 -8.70 13.22
N ALA A 61 18.40 -8.40 14.39
CA ALA A 61 19.39 -9.25 15.06
C ALA A 61 18.70 -10.50 15.64
N GLY A 62 18.91 -11.65 15.02
CA GLY A 62 18.38 -12.96 15.46
C GLY A 62 17.52 -13.67 14.42
N ILE A 63 17.26 -13.06 13.26
CA ILE A 63 16.57 -13.70 12.15
C ILE A 63 17.59 -14.47 11.31
N PHE A 64 18.13 -15.57 11.86
CA PHE A 64 18.79 -16.59 11.04
C PHE A 64 17.70 -17.37 10.30
N GLN A 65 17.39 -16.94 9.09
CA GLN A 65 16.43 -17.59 8.19
C GLN A 65 17.18 -18.52 7.23
N LEU A 66 17.30 -19.79 7.60
CA LEU A 66 17.44 -20.87 6.61
C LEU A 66 16.05 -21.51 6.44
N GLY A 67 15.33 -21.10 5.39
CA GLY A 67 14.34 -21.96 4.72
C GLY A 67 12.96 -22.21 5.34
N VAL A 68 12.53 -21.57 6.44
CA VAL A 68 11.22 -21.86 7.06
C VAL A 68 10.28 -20.65 7.05
N LYS A 69 9.01 -20.87 6.67
CA LYS A 69 7.95 -19.85 6.61
C LYS A 69 7.73 -19.21 7.99
N LYS A 70 7.57 -17.88 7.98
CA LYS A 70 7.45 -16.92 9.09
C LYS A 70 6.42 -17.23 10.20
N GLY A 71 5.64 -18.31 10.07
CA GLY A 71 4.69 -18.77 11.08
C GLY A 71 5.28 -19.76 12.10
N GLU A 72 6.37 -20.44 11.76
CA GLU A 72 6.98 -21.51 12.57
C GLU A 72 8.41 -21.16 13.02
N THR A 73 8.75 -19.87 13.03
CA THR A 73 10.02 -19.44 13.60
C THR A 73 9.90 -19.52 15.12
N PHE A 74 10.52 -20.54 15.73
CA PHE A 74 10.61 -20.73 17.16
C PHE A 74 10.98 -19.40 17.84
N ARG A 75 10.04 -18.83 18.61
CA ARG A 75 10.33 -17.60 19.36
C ARG A 75 11.31 -18.01 20.45
N ARG A 76 12.44 -17.29 20.59
CA ARG A 76 13.42 -17.51 21.66
C ARG A 76 12.78 -17.63 23.05
N LYS A 77 11.68 -16.92 23.27
CA LYS A 77 10.91 -16.96 24.50
C LYS A 77 10.42 -18.38 24.85
N ASP A 78 9.98 -19.13 23.85
CA ASP A 78 9.46 -20.49 24.03
C ASP A 78 10.60 -21.45 24.43
N MET A 79 11.81 -21.28 23.85
CA MET A 79 12.98 -22.05 24.24
C MET A 79 13.46 -21.76 25.68
N TYR A 80 13.37 -20.49 26.10
CA TYR A 80 13.72 -20.11 27.47
C TYR A 80 12.70 -20.62 28.48
N GLU A 81 11.41 -20.61 28.15
CA GLU A 81 10.36 -21.18 29.00
C GLU A 81 10.54 -22.69 29.18
N ASP A 82 10.84 -23.43 28.11
CA ASP A 82 11.12 -24.88 28.20
C ASP A 82 12.40 -25.17 29.00
N TYR A 83 13.44 -24.35 28.83
CA TYR A 83 14.67 -24.50 29.61
C TYR A 83 14.45 -24.19 31.10
N LEU A 84 13.67 -23.15 31.42
CA LEU A 84 13.33 -22.77 32.78
C LEU A 84 12.42 -23.82 33.44
N LYS A 85 11.44 -24.38 32.74
CA LYS A 85 10.60 -25.49 33.26
C LYS A 85 11.44 -26.70 33.66
N ARG A 86 12.36 -27.12 32.77
CA ARG A 86 13.31 -28.20 33.07
C ARG A 86 14.23 -27.89 34.26
N LYS A 87 14.67 -26.64 34.41
CA LYS A 87 15.51 -26.19 35.54
C LYS A 87 14.75 -26.10 36.86
N MET A 88 13.46 -25.74 36.80
CA MET A 88 12.58 -25.59 37.96
C MET A 88 11.89 -26.91 38.34
N GLY A 89 12.09 -27.98 37.57
CA GLY A 89 11.60 -29.34 37.89
C GLY A 89 10.10 -29.52 37.71
N ILE A 90 9.48 -28.76 36.81
CA ILE A 90 8.06 -28.88 36.41
C ILE A 90 7.99 -29.40 34.97
#